data_AF-A0A351MS95-F1
#
_entry.id   AF-A0A351MS95-F1
#
_cell.length_a   1.000
_cell.length_b   1.000
_cell.length_c   1.000
_cell.angle_alpha   90.00
_cell.angle_beta   90.00
_cell.angle_gamma   90.00
#
_symmetry.space_group_name_H-M   'P 1'
#
loop_
_entity.id
_entity.type
_entity.pdbx_description
1 polymer ?
#
loop_
_entity_poly.entity_id
_entity_poly.type
_entity_poly.pdbx_seq_one_letter_code
_entity_poly.pdbx_strand_id
1 'polypeptide(L)'
;MNSRRWIGLYAIFVLVAMTWVSWRACMEPTITSLPQYAHLAGKEGVHVFIGYITVCSEPWGLATMFDAYFGFLAFWLYIAWRERSALKIAAWLVALLFLGNFAIAGYALLCLWQTPSTADLTQTFFTRRSA
;
A
#
# COMPACT_ATOMS: atom_id res chain seq x y z
N MET A 1 -16.42 3.28 -21.03
CA MET A 1 -15.94 1.90 -21.28
C MET A 1 -14.45 1.66 -20.95
N ASN A 2 -13.59 2.69 -20.91
CA ASN A 2 -12.15 2.50 -20.64
C ASN A 2 -11.79 2.20 -19.17
N SER A 3 -12.41 2.86 -18.19
CA SER A 3 -12.00 2.75 -16.77
C SER A 3 -12.15 1.33 -16.19
N ARG A 4 -13.19 0.59 -16.58
CA ARG A 4 -13.40 -0.80 -16.13
C ARG A 4 -12.29 -1.73 -16.62
N ARG A 5 -11.80 -1.53 -17.85
CA ARG A 5 -10.71 -2.33 -18.43
C ARG A 5 -9.40 -2.04 -17.71
N TRP A 6 -9.09 -0.77 -17.46
CA TRP A 6 -7.87 -0.38 -16.73
C TRP A 6 -7.83 -0.91 -15.29
N ILE A 7 -8.96 -0.86 -14.57
CA ILE A 7 -9.06 -1.45 -13.23
C ILE A 7 -8.90 -2.97 -13.28
N GLY A 8 -9.53 -3.64 -14.25
CA GLY A 8 -9.37 -5.08 -14.45
C GLY A 8 -7.93 -5.47 -14.76
N LEU A 9 -7.25 -4.72 -15.63
CA LEU A 9 -5.84 -4.93 -15.95
C LEU A 9 -4.93 -4.72 -14.74
N TYR A 10 -5.18 -3.69 -13.93
CA TYR A 10 -4.46 -3.48 -12.68
C TYR A 10 -4.65 -4.66 -11.71
N ALA A 11 -5.88 -5.12 -11.51
CA ALA A 11 -6.16 -6.25 -10.62
C ALA A 11 -5.48 -7.54 -11.09
N ILE A 12 -5.54 -7.83 -12.40
CA ILE A 12 -4.83 -8.98 -12.99
C ILE A 12 -3.32 -8.84 -12.79
N PHE A 13 -2.77 -7.65 -13.06
CA PHE A 13 -1.35 -7.38 -12.87
C PHE A 13 -0.92 -7.62 -11.41
N VAL A 14 -1.68 -7.11 -10.43
CA VAL A 14 -1.40 -7.34 -9.01
C VAL A 14 -1.44 -8.82 -8.66
N LEU A 15 -2.45 -9.57 -9.14
CA LEU A 15 -2.54 -11.01 -8.87
C LEU A 15 -1.36 -11.79 -9.44
N VAL A 16 -0.96 -11.48 -10.68
CA VAL A 16 0.21 -12.11 -11.32
C VAL A 16 1.48 -11.75 -10.58
N ALA A 17 1.68 -10.46 -10.26
CA ALA A 17 2.84 -9.98 -9.52
C ALA A 17 2.92 -10.63 -8.13
N MET A 18 1.82 -10.67 -7.38
CA MET A 18 1.76 -11.28 -6.05
C MET A 18 2.03 -12.76 -6.08
N THR A 19 1.43 -13.47 -7.03
CA THR A 19 1.65 -14.90 -7.18
C THR A 19 3.13 -15.18 -7.48
N TRP A 20 3.75 -14.36 -8.33
CA TRP A 20 5.17 -14.49 -8.64
C TRP A 20 6.07 -14.16 -7.44
N VAL A 21 5.83 -13.03 -6.75
CA VAL A 21 6.65 -12.62 -5.60
C VAL A 21 6.53 -13.63 -4.45
N SER A 22 5.32 -14.09 -4.13
CA SER A 22 5.09 -15.10 -3.09
C SER A 22 5.72 -16.45 -3.47
N TRP A 23 5.62 -16.85 -4.74
CA TRP A 23 6.32 -18.04 -5.22
C TRP A 23 7.83 -17.92 -5.05
N ARG A 24 8.43 -16.77 -5.42
CA ARG A 24 9.85 -16.50 -5.24
C ARG A 24 10.24 -16.53 -3.75
N ALA A 25 9.42 -15.93 -2.89
CA ALA A 25 9.64 -15.94 -1.45
C ALA A 25 9.61 -17.35 -0.84
N CYS A 26 8.82 -18.26 -1.40
CA CYS A 26 8.81 -19.67 -0.98
C CYS A 26 10.03 -20.47 -1.46
N MET A 27 10.67 -20.07 -2.56
CA MET A 27 11.75 -20.82 -3.20
C MET A 27 13.15 -20.28 -2.88
N GLU A 28 13.24 -19.05 -2.40
CA GLU A 28 14.51 -18.42 -2.02
C GLU A 28 14.84 -18.68 -0.54
N PRO A 29 16.10 -19.00 -0.22
CA PRO A 29 16.50 -19.19 1.16
C PRO A 29 16.53 -17.85 1.91
N THR A 30 16.05 -17.84 3.15
CA THR A 30 16.09 -16.68 4.07
C THR A 30 17.51 -16.14 4.20
N ILE A 31 17.67 -14.82 4.27
CA ILE A 31 18.98 -14.14 4.26
C ILE A 31 19.90 -14.59 5.40
N THR A 32 19.35 -15.02 6.53
CA THR A 32 20.10 -15.53 7.68
C THR A 32 20.85 -16.84 7.39
N SER A 33 20.49 -17.54 6.31
CA SER A 33 21.21 -18.72 5.83
C SER A 33 22.41 -18.39 4.94
N LEU A 34 22.56 -17.13 4.51
CA LEU A 34 23.64 -16.70 3.61
C LEU A 34 24.85 -16.17 4.40
N PRO A 35 26.09 -16.59 4.07
CA PRO A 35 27.29 -16.21 4.83
C PRO A 35 27.51 -14.69 4.93
N GLN A 36 27.15 -13.94 3.88
CA GLN A 36 27.28 -12.48 3.84
C GLN A 36 26.40 -11.73 4.84
N TYR A 37 25.30 -12.33 5.32
CA TYR A 37 24.35 -11.72 6.24
C TYR A 37 24.36 -12.35 7.64
N ALA A 38 25.30 -13.26 7.91
CA ALA A 38 25.46 -13.90 9.22
C ALA A 38 25.66 -12.89 10.37
N HIS A 39 26.21 -11.70 10.08
CA HIS A 39 26.43 -10.62 11.04
C HIS A 39 25.12 -9.91 11.49
N LEU A 40 24.02 -10.12 10.76
CA LEU A 40 22.68 -9.59 11.08
C LEU A 40 21.87 -10.55 11.96
N ALA A 41 22.24 -11.84 12.01
CA ALA A 41 21.55 -12.86 12.78
C ALA A 41 21.44 -12.46 14.26
N GLY A 42 20.22 -12.36 14.78
CA GLY A 42 19.93 -11.97 16.17
C GLY A 42 20.00 -10.47 16.46
N LYS A 43 20.28 -9.61 15.46
CA LYS A 43 20.20 -8.14 15.55
C LYS A 43 19.06 -7.56 14.71
N GLU A 44 18.20 -8.45 14.21
CA GLU A 44 17.08 -8.16 13.33
C GLU A 44 16.01 -7.39 14.11
N GLY A 45 16.05 -6.06 14.04
CA GLY A 45 15.03 -5.19 14.65
C GLY A 45 15.52 -4.23 15.73
N VAL A 46 16.82 -4.14 16.02
CA VAL A 46 17.35 -3.17 17.00
C VAL A 46 17.21 -1.72 16.52
N HIS A 47 17.24 -1.50 15.19
CA HIS A 47 17.06 -0.18 14.57
C HIS A 47 16.14 -0.26 13.35
N VAL A 48 15.19 0.67 13.24
CA VAL A 48 14.23 0.76 12.12
C VAL A 48 14.94 0.83 10.76
N PHE A 49 16.02 1.61 10.65
CA PHE A 49 16.75 1.74 9.39
C PHE A 49 17.52 0.46 9.00
N ILE A 50 18.09 -0.26 9.97
CA ILE A 50 18.74 -1.56 9.72
C ILE A 50 17.68 -2.61 9.40
N GLY A 51 16.57 -2.61 10.14
CA GLY A 51 15.43 -3.48 9.90
C GLY A 51 14.83 -3.30 8.51
N TYR A 52 14.79 -2.08 7.97
CA TYR A 52 14.37 -1.85 6.59
C TYR A 52 15.24 -2.58 5.58
N ILE A 53 16.57 -2.51 5.71
CA ILE A 53 17.50 -3.21 4.80
C ILE A 53 17.32 -4.73 4.94
N THR A 54 17.19 -5.23 6.17
CA THR A 54 16.94 -6.66 6.44
C THR A 54 15.63 -7.12 5.81
N VAL A 55 14.54 -6.39 6.01
CA VAL A 55 13.20 -6.71 5.47
C VAL A 55 13.19 -6.65 3.94
N CYS A 56 13.81 -5.64 3.34
CA CYS A 56 13.88 -5.55 1.88
C CYS A 56 14.80 -6.60 1.25
N SER A 57 15.75 -7.14 2.02
CA SER A 57 16.64 -8.21 1.57
C SER A 57 16.05 -9.60 1.79
N GLU A 58 15.14 -9.75 2.74
CA GLU A 58 14.43 -11.00 3.01
C GLU A 58 13.33 -11.24 1.97
N PRO A 59 13.26 -12.40 1.31
CA PRO A 59 12.26 -12.68 0.29
C PRO A 59 10.81 -12.46 0.75
N TRP A 60 10.48 -12.88 1.99
CA TRP A 60 9.16 -12.62 2.59
C TRP A 60 8.94 -11.16 3.02
N GLY A 61 10.01 -10.48 3.43
CA GLY A 61 9.93 -9.05 3.75
C GLY A 61 9.67 -8.22 2.50
N LEU A 62 10.29 -8.56 1.37
CA LEU A 62 10.02 -7.97 0.07
C LEU A 62 8.58 -8.23 -0.39
N ALA A 63 8.07 -9.47 -0.24
CA ALA A 63 6.68 -9.81 -0.53
C ALA A 63 5.69 -8.93 0.25
N THR A 64 5.94 -8.78 1.55
CA THR A 64 5.12 -7.94 2.43
C THR A 64 5.17 -6.45 2.04
N MET A 65 6.33 -5.95 1.61
CA MET A 65 6.45 -4.59 1.09
C MET A 65 5.61 -4.40 -0.17
N PHE A 66 5.68 -5.34 -1.12
CA PHE A 66 4.86 -5.29 -2.32
C PHE A 66 3.36 -5.29 -2.00
N ASP A 67 2.91 -6.14 -1.08
CA ASP A 67 1.51 -6.15 -0.59
C ASP A 67 1.08 -4.76 -0.07
N ALA A 68 1.90 -4.14 0.77
CA ALA A 68 1.61 -2.81 1.33
C ALA A 68 1.52 -1.73 0.24
N TYR A 69 2.51 -1.65 -0.65
CA TYR A 69 2.56 -0.60 -1.67
C TYR A 69 1.50 -0.76 -2.77
N PHE A 70 1.15 -1.99 -3.18
CA PHE A 70 0.00 -2.20 -4.07
C PHE A 70 -1.32 -1.84 -3.39
N GLY A 71 -1.44 -2.09 -2.08
CA GLY A 71 -2.55 -1.60 -1.27
C GLY A 71 -2.63 -0.07 -1.27
N PHE A 72 -1.52 0.62 -1.04
CA PHE A 72 -1.45 2.09 -1.06
C PHE A 72 -1.78 2.66 -2.43
N LEU A 73 -1.29 2.05 -3.50
CA LEU A 73 -1.59 2.45 -4.86
C LEU A 73 -3.08 2.26 -5.17
N ALA A 74 -3.68 1.13 -4.79
CA ALA A 74 -5.10 0.88 -4.97
C ALA A 74 -5.95 1.92 -4.21
N PHE A 75 -5.58 2.23 -2.96
CA PHE A 75 -6.27 3.25 -2.17
C PHE A 75 -6.09 4.64 -2.75
N TRP A 76 -4.89 4.97 -3.23
CA TRP A 76 -4.63 6.23 -3.92
C TRP A 76 -5.47 6.37 -5.20
N LEU A 77 -5.61 5.31 -5.99
CA LEU A 77 -6.50 5.31 -7.17
C LEU A 77 -7.96 5.56 -6.78
N TYR A 78 -8.40 5.04 -5.63
CA TYR A 78 -9.71 5.36 -5.06
C TYR A 78 -9.82 6.86 -4.69
N ILE A 79 -8.82 7.45 -4.04
CA ILE A 79 -8.77 8.90 -3.76
C ILE A 79 -8.78 9.70 -5.06
N ALA A 80 -7.99 9.30 -6.05
CA ALA A 80 -7.89 9.96 -7.35
C ALA A 80 -9.22 9.94 -8.13
N TRP A 81 -10.01 8.88 -7.95
CA TRP A 81 -11.37 8.81 -8.50
C TRP A 81 -12.36 9.70 -7.71
N ARG A 82 -12.27 9.69 -6.37
CA ARG A 82 -13.21 10.36 -5.47
C ARG A 82 -13.02 11.87 -5.40
N GLU A 83 -11.78 12.33 -5.30
CA GLU A 83 -11.41 13.74 -5.31
C GLU A 83 -11.33 14.27 -6.75
N ARG A 84 -11.65 15.55 -6.96
CA ARG A 84 -11.47 16.22 -8.26
C ARG A 84 -10.24 17.12 -8.33
N SER A 85 -9.76 17.60 -7.19
CA SER A 85 -8.61 18.53 -7.14
C SER A 85 -7.31 17.76 -7.31
N ALA A 86 -6.57 18.05 -8.39
CA ALA A 86 -5.25 17.47 -8.63
C ALA A 86 -4.29 17.70 -7.46
N LEU A 87 -4.39 18.84 -6.78
CA LEU A 87 -3.59 19.16 -5.59
C LEU A 87 -3.88 18.21 -4.43
N LYS A 88 -5.16 17.92 -4.15
CA LYS A 88 -5.55 16.97 -3.09
C LYS A 88 -5.08 15.55 -3.44
N ILE A 89 -5.24 15.14 -4.70
CA ILE A 89 -4.80 13.82 -5.17
C ILE A 89 -3.29 13.66 -4.98
N ALA A 90 -2.50 14.67 -5.36
CA ALA A 90 -1.05 14.66 -5.19
C ALA A 90 -0.65 14.71 -3.70
N ALA A 91 -1.31 15.54 -2.89
CA ALA A 91 -1.04 15.61 -1.45
C ALA A 91 -1.29 14.27 -0.75
N TRP A 92 -2.38 13.58 -1.08
CA TRP A 92 -2.67 12.26 -0.53
C TRP A 92 -1.71 11.17 -1.05
N LEU A 93 -1.19 11.28 -2.27
CA LEU A 93 -0.12 10.39 -2.75
C LEU A 93 1.10 10.48 -1.85
N VAL A 94 1.57 11.72 -1.63
CA VAL A 94 2.73 12.00 -0.79
C VAL A 94 2.48 11.48 0.62
N ALA A 95 1.30 11.77 1.19
CA ALA A 95 0.94 11.27 2.51
C ALA A 95 0.96 9.73 2.58
N LEU A 96 0.43 9.01 1.58
CA LEU A 96 0.44 7.55 1.57
C LEU A 96 1.85 6.97 1.49
N LEU A 97 2.76 7.58 0.73
CA LEU A 97 4.15 7.12 0.62
C LEU A 97 4.95 7.31 1.91
N PHE A 98 4.69 8.38 2.67
CA PHE A 98 5.42 8.66 3.92
C PHE A 98 4.78 8.06 5.17
N LEU A 99 3.44 8.06 5.24
CA LEU A 99 2.68 7.66 6.44
C LEU A 99 2.01 6.28 6.30
N GLY A 100 1.86 5.75 5.08
CA GLY A 100 1.18 4.48 4.83
C GLY A 100 -0.23 4.44 5.42
N ASN A 101 -0.50 3.46 6.29
CA ASN A 101 -1.81 3.28 6.91
C ASN A 101 -2.29 4.46 7.76
N PHE A 102 -1.40 5.28 8.33
CA PHE A 102 -1.82 6.48 9.05
C PHE A 102 -2.53 7.47 8.12
N ALA A 103 -2.08 7.59 6.87
CA ALA A 103 -2.73 8.43 5.88
C ALA A 103 -4.09 7.86 5.46
N ILE A 104 -4.22 6.53 5.35
CA ILE A 104 -5.51 5.87 5.07
C ILE A 104 -6.52 6.15 6.18
N ALA A 105 -6.13 5.95 7.44
CA ALA A 105 -6.99 6.19 8.59
C ALA A 105 -7.35 7.68 8.71
N GLY A 106 -6.38 8.58 8.54
CA GLY A 106 -6.60 10.02 8.54
C GLY A 106 -7.55 10.47 7.44
N TYR A 107 -7.43 9.92 6.22
CA TYR A 107 -8.37 10.18 5.14
C TYR A 107 -9.78 9.72 5.49
N ALA A 108 -9.93 8.50 6.02
CA ALA A 108 -11.23 7.97 6.41
C ALA A 108 -11.90 8.82 7.49
N LEU A 109 -11.15 9.22 8.53
CA LEU A 109 -11.64 10.11 9.59
C LEU A 109 -12.04 11.48 9.05
N LEU A 110 -11.23 12.07 8.16
CA LEU A 110 -11.56 13.35 7.51
C LEU A 110 -12.89 13.26 6.75
N CYS A 111 -13.17 12.12 6.11
CA CYS A 111 -14.41 11.91 5.38
C CYS A 111 -15.62 11.80 6.30
N LEU A 112 -15.46 11.10 7.43
CA LEU A 112 -16.50 10.98 8.43
C LEU A 112 -16.80 12.33 9.08
N TRP A 113 -15.78 13.14 9.37
CA TRP A 113 -15.96 14.47 9.95
C TRP A 113 -16.64 15.47 9.00
N GLN A 114 -16.47 15.30 7.70
CA GLN A 114 -17.06 16.20 6.69
C GLN A 114 -18.49 15.82 6.32
N THR A 115 -18.99 14.69 6.81
CA THR A 115 -20.31 14.15 6.42
C THR A 115 -21.27 14.22 7.61
N PRO A 116 -22.55 14.59 7.42
CA PRO A 116 -23.55 14.58 8.49
C PRO A 116 -23.65 13.19 9.13
N SER A 117 -23.86 13.13 10.45
CA SER A 117 -23.92 11.87 11.21
C SER A 117 -25.08 10.95 10.81
N THR A 118 -26.08 11.47 10.08
CA THR A 118 -27.22 10.73 9.54
C THR A 118 -27.00 10.21 8.12
N ALA A 119 -25.88 10.53 7.48
CA ALA A 119 -25.59 10.05 6.14
C ALA A 119 -25.17 8.57 6.16
N ASP A 120 -25.58 7.83 5.13
CA ASP A 120 -25.16 6.46 4.93
C ASP A 120 -23.64 6.38 4.68
N LEU A 121 -22.98 5.35 5.21
CA LEU A 121 -21.55 5.11 5.01
C LEU A 121 -21.25 4.88 3.52
N THR A 122 -22.17 4.25 2.80
CA THR A 122 -22.04 4.06 1.36
C THR A 122 -21.95 5.39 0.64
N GLN A 123 -22.80 6.36 1.01
CA GLN A 123 -22.76 7.71 0.45
C GLN A 123 -21.48 8.44 0.86
N THR A 124 -21.07 8.29 2.12
CA THR A 124 -19.86 8.92 2.64
C THR A 124 -18.61 8.52 1.84
N PHE A 125 -18.42 7.22 1.59
CA PHE A 125 -17.21 6.71 0.95
C PHE A 125 -17.30 6.54 -0.56
N PHE A 126 -18.48 6.21 -1.12
CA PHE A 126 -18.62 5.90 -2.55
C PHE A 126 -19.29 7.01 -3.35
N THR A 127 -19.60 8.15 -2.76
CA THR A 127 -20.00 9.34 -3.54
C THR A 127 -18.77 10.14 -3.96
N ARG A 128 -18.65 10.36 -5.27
CA ARG A 128 -17.64 11.25 -5.84
C ARG A 128 -17.97 12.69 -5.47
N ARG A 129 -16.98 13.46 -4.99
CA ARG A 129 -17.23 14.86 -4.60
C ARG A 129 -17.62 15.70 -5.82
N SER A 130 -18.68 16.50 -5.66
CA SER A 130 -19.00 17.60 -6.58
C SER A 130 -17.93 18.69 -6.47
N ALA A 131 -17.67 19.37 -7.58
CA ALA A 131 -16.71 20.49 -7.63
C ALA A 131 -17.19 21.65 -6.75
#